data_AF-K1S9I1-F1
#
_entry.id   AF-K1S9I1-F1
#
_cell.length_a   1.000
_cell.length_b   1.000
_cell.length_c   1.000
_cell.angle_alpha   90.00
_cell.angle_beta   90.00
_cell.angle_gamma   90.00
#
_symmetry.space_group_name_H-M   'P 1'
#
loop_
_entity.id
_entity.type
_entity.pdbx_description
1 polymer ?
#
loop_
_entity_poly.entity_id
_entity_poly.type
_entity_poly.pdbx_seq_one_letter_code
_entity_poly.pdbx_strand_id
1 'polypeptide(L)'
;MGYAKLLKIVKTYRNSQEVIDIAGNFIQKNDAQISKELKSPKSITDPVIIYTYDGTRKKANDNNKSGANYAIAHAVEVALEQIIEYNKEEGKPEDSSILLLGRFGFDGDRLEKSGLFEFVSRGNKIKSVKYPKLNITFMTAHASKGLGYDNVIVVNGRNETYGFPSKIEDDPVLSFVIKGDRSIDYAEERRLFYVAMTRTKNRVFFIAPEQNPSEFLLEIKKDYKNVVLRGNWNEEAPENNYDEKNLPNLRLSFAISIQKCLWS
;
A
#
# COMPACT_ATOMS: atom_id res chain seq x y z
N MET A 1 17.51 -37.86 -23.31
CA MET A 1 16.51 -36.87 -22.84
C MET A 1 16.69 -36.68 -21.35
N GLY A 2 17.13 -35.50 -20.91
CA GLY A 2 17.26 -35.21 -19.47
C GLY A 2 15.91 -34.85 -18.87
N TYR A 3 15.48 -35.57 -17.83
CA TYR A 3 14.30 -35.20 -17.06
C TYR A 3 14.67 -34.09 -16.07
N ALA A 4 14.08 -32.91 -16.21
CA ALA A 4 14.14 -31.87 -15.19
C ALA A 4 12.99 -32.05 -14.19
N LYS A 5 13.30 -32.16 -12.90
CA LYS A 5 12.31 -32.23 -11.82
C LYS A 5 12.23 -30.88 -11.10
N LEU A 6 11.07 -30.24 -11.17
CA LEU A 6 10.83 -28.96 -10.50
C LEU A 6 10.55 -29.21 -9.00
N LEU A 7 11.46 -28.78 -8.12
CA LEU A 7 11.29 -28.86 -6.67
C LEU A 7 10.77 -27.52 -6.15
N LYS A 8 9.62 -27.54 -5.47
CA LYS A 8 8.99 -26.34 -4.89
C LYS A 8 9.39 -26.20 -3.42
N ILE A 9 9.86 -25.03 -3.03
CA ILE A 9 10.02 -24.65 -1.62
C ILE A 9 8.64 -24.25 -1.09
N VAL A 10 8.07 -25.06 -0.19
CA VAL A 10 6.70 -24.90 0.32
C VAL A 10 6.62 -24.54 1.81
N LYS A 11 7.70 -24.69 2.58
CA LYS A 11 7.73 -24.36 4.01
C LYS A 11 8.34 -22.99 4.24
N THR A 12 7.69 -22.17 5.08
CA THR A 12 8.20 -20.87 5.51
C THR A 12 8.06 -20.73 7.02
N TYR A 13 9.03 -20.04 7.62
CA TYR A 13 9.10 -19.81 9.07
C TYR A 13 9.04 -18.31 9.41
N ARG A 14 8.91 -17.46 8.40
CA ARG A 14 8.93 -16.00 8.56
C ARG A 14 7.56 -15.51 9.02
N ASN A 15 6.56 -15.65 8.16
CA ASN A 15 5.21 -15.13 8.32
C ASN A 15 4.28 -16.14 9.01
N SER A 16 3.18 -15.66 9.59
CA SER A 16 2.08 -16.51 10.04
C SER A 16 1.33 -17.12 8.85
N GLN A 17 0.66 -18.26 9.08
CA GLN A 17 -0.12 -18.94 8.06
C GLN A 17 -1.20 -18.02 7.49
N GLU A 18 -1.85 -17.22 8.34
CA GLU A 18 -2.95 -16.36 7.93
C GLU A 18 -2.49 -15.21 7.02
N VAL A 19 -1.32 -14.60 7.30
CA VAL A 19 -0.73 -13.59 6.40
C VAL A 19 -0.36 -14.21 5.05
N ILE A 20 0.17 -15.43 5.07
CA ILE A 20 0.55 -16.16 3.87
C ILE A 20 -0.67 -16.50 3.02
N ASP A 21 -1.76 -16.93 3.65
CA ASP A 21 -2.98 -17.31 2.94
C ASP A 21 -3.62 -16.08 2.30
N ILE A 22 -3.72 -14.96 3.02
CA ILE A 22 -4.25 -13.70 2.49
C ILE A 22 -3.38 -13.19 1.33
N ALA A 23 -2.06 -13.06 1.57
CA ALA A 23 -1.16 -12.53 0.56
C ALA A 23 -0.99 -13.47 -0.64
N GLY A 24 -0.91 -14.77 -0.38
CA GLY A 24 -0.76 -15.83 -1.37
C GLY A 24 -1.96 -15.93 -2.29
N ASN A 25 -3.17 -15.96 -1.73
CA ASN A 25 -4.39 -16.00 -2.53
C ASN A 25 -4.61 -14.69 -3.31
N PHE A 26 -4.25 -13.54 -2.74
CA PHE A 26 -4.27 -12.25 -3.45
C PHE A 26 -3.37 -12.26 -4.70
N ILE A 27 -2.13 -12.76 -4.59
CA ILE A 27 -1.20 -12.79 -5.74
C ILE A 27 -1.51 -13.93 -6.72
N GLN A 28 -2.10 -15.04 -6.24
CA GLN A 28 -2.44 -16.21 -7.07
C GLN A 28 -3.61 -15.99 -8.02
N LYS A 29 -4.37 -14.89 -7.88
CA LYS A 29 -5.33 -14.47 -8.91
C LYS A 29 -4.67 -14.13 -10.26
N ASN A 30 -3.35 -13.95 -10.29
CA ASN A 30 -2.61 -13.86 -11.55
C ASN A 30 -2.29 -15.28 -12.07
N ASP A 31 -3.00 -15.69 -13.13
CA ASP A 31 -2.87 -17.01 -13.77
C ASP A 31 -1.47 -17.30 -14.34
N ALA A 32 -0.65 -16.27 -14.59
CA ALA A 32 0.73 -16.44 -15.04
C ALA A 32 1.69 -16.88 -13.90
N GLN A 33 1.23 -16.85 -12.65
CA GLN A 33 2.04 -17.14 -11.46
C GLN A 33 2.03 -18.64 -11.12
N ILE A 34 3.20 -19.19 -10.78
CA ILE A 34 3.29 -20.58 -10.31
C ILE A 34 2.54 -20.72 -8.97
N SER A 35 1.43 -21.45 -8.97
CA SER A 35 0.71 -21.80 -7.74
C SER A 35 1.59 -22.61 -6.78
N LYS A 36 1.67 -22.12 -5.54
CA LYS A 36 2.39 -22.72 -4.42
C LYS A 36 1.57 -22.55 -3.15
N GLU A 37 1.22 -23.66 -2.53
CA GLU A 37 0.69 -23.65 -1.17
C GLU A 37 1.85 -23.58 -0.18
N LEU A 38 1.94 -22.47 0.54
CA LEU A 38 2.95 -22.25 1.56
C LEU A 38 2.40 -22.67 2.92
N LYS A 39 3.21 -23.41 3.69
CA LYS A 39 2.87 -23.84 5.05
C LYS A 39 3.81 -23.20 6.06
N SER A 40 3.22 -22.67 7.14
CA SER A 40 3.89 -22.05 8.27
C SER A 40 3.38 -22.65 9.59
N PRO A 41 4.26 -22.89 10.57
CA PRO A 41 3.86 -23.32 11.90
C PRO A 41 3.37 -22.16 12.79
N LYS A 42 3.47 -20.90 12.34
CA LYS A 42 3.07 -19.72 13.11
C LYS A 42 1.61 -19.38 12.83
N SER A 43 0.85 -19.11 13.88
CA SER A 43 -0.51 -18.58 13.81
C SER A 43 -0.60 -17.28 14.59
N ILE A 44 -1.38 -16.32 14.07
CA ILE A 44 -1.60 -15.03 14.71
C ILE A 44 -3.04 -14.59 14.57
N THR A 45 -3.59 -14.01 15.63
CA THR A 45 -4.90 -13.35 15.59
C THR A 45 -4.77 -11.97 14.94
N ASP A 46 -5.78 -11.59 14.15
CA ASP A 46 -5.84 -10.31 13.43
C ASP A 46 -4.55 -10.02 12.63
N PRO A 47 -4.21 -10.88 11.64
CA PRO A 47 -2.96 -10.77 10.87
C PRO A 47 -2.86 -9.47 10.07
N VAL A 48 -4.00 -8.95 9.61
CA VAL A 48 -4.12 -7.76 8.78
C VAL A 48 -5.14 -6.82 9.40
N ILE A 49 -4.70 -5.61 9.73
CA ILE A 49 -5.54 -4.58 10.36
C ILE A 49 -5.52 -3.33 9.48
N ILE A 50 -6.68 -2.77 9.21
CA ILE A 50 -6.84 -1.57 8.39
C ILE A 50 -7.37 -0.46 9.28
N TYR A 51 -6.62 0.63 9.40
CA TYR A 51 -7.04 1.86 10.04
C TYR A 51 -7.47 2.87 8.98
N THR A 52 -8.66 3.43 9.19
CA THR A 52 -9.16 4.51 8.33
C THR A 52 -8.83 5.87 8.92
N TYR A 53 -8.69 6.88 8.07
CA TYR A 53 -8.56 8.27 8.49
C TYR A 53 -9.33 9.20 7.56
N ASP A 54 -9.87 10.27 8.12
CA ASP A 54 -10.52 11.31 7.35
C ASP A 54 -9.48 12.06 6.48
N GLY A 55 -9.60 11.86 5.17
CA GLY A 55 -8.74 12.46 4.16
C GLY A 55 -9.22 13.83 3.66
N THR A 56 -10.30 14.38 4.21
CA THR A 56 -10.88 15.64 3.74
C THR A 56 -9.86 16.78 3.75
N ARG A 57 -9.92 17.62 2.71
CA ARG A 57 -9.03 18.78 2.60
C ARG A 57 -9.33 19.77 3.70
N LYS A 58 -8.27 20.23 4.37
CA LYS A 58 -8.31 21.25 5.41
C LYS A 58 -9.09 22.48 4.93
N LYS A 59 -10.07 22.97 5.71
CA LYS A 59 -10.74 24.24 5.43
C LYS A 59 -9.81 25.39 5.82
N ALA A 60 -9.92 26.54 5.14
CA ALA A 60 -9.00 27.67 5.30
C ALA A 60 -8.85 28.17 6.76
N ASN A 61 -9.82 27.89 7.64
CA ASN A 61 -9.84 28.30 9.04
C ASN A 61 -9.49 27.19 10.06
N ASP A 62 -9.08 26.00 9.64
CA ASP A 62 -8.79 24.92 10.58
C ASP A 62 -7.41 25.06 11.27
N ASN A 63 -7.32 24.55 12.49
CA ASN A 63 -6.12 24.55 13.35
C ASN A 63 -4.86 24.01 12.65
N ASN A 64 -3.66 24.38 13.11
CA ASN A 64 -2.40 23.82 12.58
C ASN A 64 -2.25 22.30 12.79
N LYS A 65 -3.07 21.69 13.67
CA LYS A 65 -3.19 20.23 13.90
C LYS A 65 -4.35 19.60 13.11
N SER A 66 -4.52 19.98 11.85
CA SER A 66 -5.61 19.49 11.01
C SER A 66 -5.16 19.26 9.57
N GLY A 67 -5.90 18.44 8.85
CA GLY A 67 -5.66 18.10 7.45
C GLY A 67 -5.10 16.70 7.25
N ALA A 68 -5.07 16.29 5.99
CA ALA A 68 -4.77 14.92 5.59
C ALA A 68 -3.45 14.35 6.14
N ASN A 69 -2.38 15.14 6.21
CA ASN A 69 -1.07 14.68 6.72
C ASN A 69 -1.13 14.39 8.23
N TYR A 70 -1.85 15.21 9.00
CA TYR A 70 -2.03 14.99 10.43
C TYR A 70 -2.93 13.77 10.68
N ALA A 71 -4.00 13.62 9.90
CA ALA A 71 -4.89 12.47 10.00
C ALA A 71 -4.17 11.14 9.70
N ILE A 72 -3.33 11.10 8.66
CA ILE A 72 -2.47 9.95 8.35
C ILE A 72 -1.53 9.65 9.53
N ALA A 73 -0.80 10.67 10.00
CA ALA A 73 0.17 10.49 11.07
C ALA A 73 -0.51 10.04 12.39
N HIS A 74 -1.68 10.57 12.71
CA HIS A 74 -2.47 10.14 13.85
C HIS A 74 -2.91 8.68 13.71
N ALA A 75 -3.38 8.25 12.53
CA ALA A 75 -3.72 6.84 12.29
C ALA A 75 -2.49 5.91 12.41
N VAL A 76 -1.30 6.37 12.00
CA VAL A 76 -0.05 5.64 12.23
C VAL A 76 0.26 5.55 13.73
N GLU A 77 0.08 6.62 14.51
CA GLU A 77 0.27 6.59 15.97
C GLU A 77 -0.68 5.59 16.65
N VAL A 78 -1.96 5.57 16.27
CA VAL A 78 -2.93 4.59 16.79
C VAL A 78 -2.52 3.16 16.43
N ALA A 79 -2.01 2.94 15.22
CA ALA A 79 -1.46 1.63 14.85
C ALA A 79 -0.23 1.25 15.69
N LEU A 80 0.65 2.20 16.03
CA LEU A 80 1.79 1.96 16.93
C LEU A 80 1.33 1.60 18.35
N GLU A 81 0.30 2.27 18.86
CA GLU A 81 -0.30 1.94 20.16
C GLU A 81 -0.81 0.50 20.21
N GLN A 82 -1.53 0.10 19.16
CA GLN A 82 -2.05 -1.27 19.08
C GLN A 82 -0.92 -2.31 18.94
N ILE A 83 0.17 -1.98 18.23
CA ILE A 83 1.36 -2.85 18.16
C ILE A 83 1.95 -3.06 19.55
N ILE A 84 2.07 -2.00 20.36
CA ILE A 84 2.57 -2.09 21.74
C ILE A 84 1.67 -3.00 22.58
N GLU A 85 0.35 -2.83 22.48
CA GLU A 85 -0.64 -3.63 23.20
C GLU A 85 -0.51 -5.13 22.83
N TYR A 86 -0.54 -5.46 21.55
CA TYR A 86 -0.36 -6.84 21.10
C TYR A 86 0.98 -7.45 21.49
N ASN A 87 2.07 -6.68 21.37
CA ASN A 87 3.38 -7.16 21.78
C ASN A 87 3.42 -7.48 23.27
N LYS A 88 2.75 -6.69 24.11
CA LYS A 88 2.66 -6.92 25.55
C LYS A 88 1.82 -8.17 25.88
N GLU A 89 0.68 -8.35 25.21
CA GLU A 89 -0.17 -9.54 25.38
C GLU A 89 0.54 -10.83 24.95
N GLU A 90 1.33 -10.76 23.87
CA GLU A 90 2.06 -11.90 23.31
C GLU A 90 3.45 -12.11 23.94
N GLY A 91 3.84 -11.30 24.94
CA GLY A 91 5.14 -11.39 25.61
C GLY A 91 6.33 -11.14 24.68
N LYS A 92 6.13 -10.34 23.62
CA LYS A 92 7.17 -9.96 22.66
C LYS A 92 8.03 -8.82 23.22
N PRO A 93 9.30 -8.71 22.79
CA PRO A 93 10.17 -7.70 23.34
C PRO A 93 9.75 -6.29 22.91
N GLU A 94 9.93 -5.32 23.82
CA GLU A 94 9.57 -3.91 23.59
C GLU A 94 10.38 -3.25 22.47
N ASP A 95 11.54 -3.82 22.10
CA ASP A 95 12.43 -3.35 21.04
C ASP A 95 12.04 -3.87 19.63
N SER A 96 10.84 -4.46 19.51
CA SER A 96 10.36 -5.02 18.25
C SER A 96 10.53 -4.03 17.10
N SER A 97 11.04 -4.53 15.98
CA SER A 97 11.33 -3.73 14.80
C SER A 97 10.03 -3.41 14.04
N ILE A 98 9.76 -2.11 13.84
CA ILE A 98 8.58 -1.62 13.12
C ILE A 98 9.02 -0.96 11.82
N LEU A 99 8.43 -1.40 10.72
CA LEU A 99 8.67 -0.82 9.39
C LEU A 99 7.46 -0.01 8.93
N LEU A 100 7.66 1.28 8.70
CA LEU A 100 6.74 2.12 7.95
C LEU A 100 7.05 2.00 6.45
N LEU A 101 6.07 1.57 5.67
CA LEU A 101 6.17 1.42 4.22
C LEU A 101 5.38 2.51 3.52
N GLY A 102 6.11 3.32 2.73
CA GLY A 102 5.53 4.19 1.71
C GLY A 102 5.59 3.57 0.32
N ARG A 103 4.81 4.09 -0.63
CA ARG A 103 5.03 3.80 -2.05
C ARG A 103 6.19 4.62 -2.59
N PHE A 104 6.30 5.87 -2.12
CA PHE A 104 7.31 6.84 -2.51
C PHE A 104 7.98 7.47 -1.29
N GLY A 105 9.16 8.06 -1.47
CA GLY A 105 9.91 8.70 -0.39
C GLY A 105 9.15 9.86 0.28
N PHE A 106 8.37 10.61 -0.51
CA PHE A 106 7.59 11.75 -0.01
C PHE A 106 6.49 11.34 0.99
N ASP A 107 6.08 10.06 1.03
CA ASP A 107 5.16 9.57 2.05
C ASP A 107 5.76 9.73 3.45
N GLY A 108 7.09 9.57 3.56
CA GLY A 108 7.85 9.84 4.77
C GLY A 108 7.89 11.33 5.10
N ASP A 109 8.20 12.17 4.11
CA ASP A 109 8.23 13.63 4.28
C ASP A 109 6.88 14.19 4.75
N ARG A 110 5.76 13.59 4.32
CA ARG A 110 4.41 13.95 4.77
C ARG A 110 4.19 13.64 6.25
N LEU A 111 4.73 12.52 6.73
CA LEU A 111 4.68 12.17 8.16
C LEU A 111 5.51 13.14 8.98
N GLU A 112 6.70 13.53 8.51
CA GLU A 112 7.53 14.50 9.22
C GLU A 112 6.85 15.88 9.33
N LYS A 113 6.21 16.34 8.25
CA LYS A 113 5.45 17.60 8.23
C LYS A 113 4.25 17.62 9.18
N SER A 114 3.79 16.47 9.67
CA SER A 114 2.72 16.42 10.68
C SER A 114 3.16 16.88 12.07
N GLY A 115 4.47 16.86 12.35
CA GLY A 115 5.04 17.15 13.68
C GLY A 115 4.89 16.01 14.70
N LEU A 116 4.33 14.85 14.31
CA LEU A 116 4.21 13.67 15.17
C LEU A 116 5.40 12.70 15.01
N PHE A 117 6.12 12.84 13.90
CA PHE A 117 7.25 12.00 13.54
C PHE A 117 8.45 12.86 13.14
N GLU A 118 9.65 12.41 13.48
CA GLU A 118 10.91 13.09 13.17
C GLU A 118 11.91 12.10 12.58
N PHE A 119 12.57 12.45 11.47
CA PHE A 119 13.65 11.62 10.93
C PHE A 119 14.92 11.76 11.75
N VAL A 120 15.51 10.63 12.11
CA VAL A 120 16.77 10.57 12.86
C VAL A 120 17.93 10.58 11.89
N SER A 121 18.56 11.74 11.74
CA SER A 121 19.70 11.95 10.84
C SER A 121 19.33 11.71 9.36
N ARG A 122 20.28 11.85 8.42
CA ARG A 122 20.06 11.62 6.97
C ARG A 122 19.82 10.13 6.61
N GLY A 123 19.19 9.36 7.49
CA GLY A 123 18.92 7.94 7.31
C GLY A 123 17.43 7.64 7.22
N ASN A 124 17.11 6.35 7.34
CA ASN A 124 15.76 5.83 7.20
C ASN A 124 15.06 5.63 8.54
N LYS A 125 15.65 6.07 9.65
CA LYS A 125 15.09 5.89 10.99
C LYS A 125 14.13 7.03 11.30
N ILE A 126 12.97 6.70 11.85
CA ILE A 126 11.97 7.66 12.31
C ILE A 126 11.81 7.52 13.81
N LYS A 127 11.59 8.63 14.50
CA LYS A 127 11.12 8.67 15.89
C LYS A 127 9.70 9.19 15.93
N SER A 128 8.85 8.54 16.71
CA SER A 128 7.57 9.11 17.14
C SER A 128 7.82 10.03 18.34
N VAL A 129 7.19 11.21 18.34
CA VAL A 129 7.25 12.15 19.48
C VAL A 129 6.65 11.52 20.74
N LYS A 130 5.54 10.77 20.59
CA LYS A 130 4.86 10.09 21.70
C LYS A 130 5.63 8.87 22.20
N TYR A 131 6.24 8.11 21.29
CA TYR A 131 6.95 6.86 21.61
C TYR A 131 8.40 6.87 21.09
N PRO A 132 9.30 7.65 21.72
CA PRO A 132 10.68 7.84 21.21
C PRO A 132 11.57 6.61 21.35
N LYS A 133 11.16 5.61 22.14
CA LYS A 133 11.90 4.35 22.36
C LYS A 133 11.65 3.30 21.27
N LEU A 134 10.61 3.46 20.45
CA LEU A 134 10.28 2.49 19.41
C LEU A 134 11.34 2.48 18.31
N ASN A 135 11.67 1.29 17.82
CA ASN A 135 12.59 1.11 16.71
C ASN A 135 11.83 1.17 15.38
N ILE A 136 11.60 2.39 14.89
CA ILE A 136 10.83 2.64 13.67
C ILE A 136 11.78 2.97 12.52
N THR A 137 11.61 2.26 11.40
CA THR A 137 12.31 2.52 10.14
C THR A 137 11.29 2.82 9.06
N PHE A 138 11.53 3.83 8.24
CA PHE A 138 10.73 4.13 7.05
C PHE A 138 11.48 3.74 5.78
N MET A 139 10.81 3.02 4.89
CA MET A 139 11.34 2.67 3.57
C MET A 139 10.22 2.65 2.54
N THR A 140 10.58 2.69 1.26
CA THR A 140 9.62 2.38 0.21
C THR A 140 9.42 0.87 0.09
N ALA A 141 8.25 0.43 -0.38
CA ALA A 141 7.97 -0.99 -0.61
C ALA A 141 9.06 -1.66 -1.47
N HIS A 142 9.57 -0.97 -2.49
CA HIS A 142 10.69 -1.43 -3.33
C HIS A 142 11.99 -1.61 -2.55
N ALA A 143 12.38 -0.61 -1.74
CA ALA A 143 13.61 -0.65 -0.96
C ALA A 143 13.57 -1.72 0.15
N SER A 144 12.38 -2.12 0.60
CA SER A 144 12.20 -3.15 1.63
C SER A 144 12.47 -4.58 1.16
N LYS A 145 12.68 -4.79 -0.15
CA LYS A 145 12.85 -6.12 -0.74
C LYS A 145 14.03 -6.85 -0.10
N GLY A 146 13.76 -8.06 0.39
CA GLY A 146 14.77 -8.90 1.06
C GLY A 146 14.91 -8.64 2.57
N LEU A 147 14.42 -7.51 3.07
CA LEU A 147 14.38 -7.19 4.50
C LEU A 147 13.12 -7.76 5.15
N GLY A 148 13.15 -7.93 6.48
CA GLY A 148 12.01 -8.43 7.25
C GLY A 148 11.99 -7.81 8.64
N TYR A 149 10.80 -7.40 9.07
CA TYR A 149 10.56 -6.67 10.32
C TYR A 149 9.50 -7.40 11.15
N ASP A 150 9.42 -7.10 12.44
CA ASP A 150 8.48 -7.78 13.31
C ASP A 150 7.04 -7.33 13.02
N ASN A 151 6.83 -6.02 12.86
CA ASN A 151 5.56 -5.43 12.46
C ASN A 151 5.76 -4.46 11.29
N VAL A 152 4.76 -4.36 10.41
CA VAL A 152 4.80 -3.49 9.22
C VAL A 152 3.55 -2.63 9.17
N ILE A 153 3.70 -1.33 8.92
CA ILE A 153 2.60 -0.40 8.69
C ILE A 153 2.76 0.17 7.28
N VAL A 154 1.77 -0.03 6.42
CA VAL A 154 1.74 0.53 5.05
C VAL A 154 0.90 1.80 5.06
N VAL A 155 1.54 2.94 4.78
CA VAL A 155 0.97 4.27 5.00
C VAL A 155 0.13 4.76 3.81
N ASN A 156 0.35 4.21 2.61
CA ASN A 156 -0.23 4.71 1.37
C ASN A 156 -1.34 3.78 0.82
N GLY A 157 -2.41 3.58 1.59
CA GLY A 157 -3.59 2.81 1.18
C GLY A 157 -4.61 3.58 0.31
N ARG A 158 -4.18 4.59 -0.47
CA ARG A 158 -5.08 5.44 -1.27
C ARG A 158 -5.25 4.92 -2.69
N ASN A 159 -6.41 5.16 -3.31
CA ASN A 159 -6.64 4.94 -4.74
C ASN A 159 -6.40 6.22 -5.57
N GLU A 160 -5.17 6.72 -5.58
CA GLU A 160 -4.76 7.94 -6.30
C GLU A 160 -3.63 7.64 -7.32
N THR A 161 -3.23 8.62 -8.14
CA THR A 161 -2.12 8.50 -9.10
C THR A 161 -0.86 7.94 -8.45
N TYR A 162 -0.55 8.42 -7.23
CA TYR A 162 0.59 7.97 -6.43
C TYR A 162 0.18 7.03 -5.27
N GLY A 163 -1.00 6.41 -5.39
CA GLY A 163 -1.55 5.49 -4.41
C GLY A 163 -0.85 4.13 -4.42
N PHE A 164 -1.50 3.15 -3.81
CA PHE A 164 -1.06 1.76 -3.88
C PHE A 164 -2.28 0.89 -4.21
N PRO A 165 -2.54 0.59 -5.49
CA PRO A 165 -1.63 0.63 -6.64
C PRO A 165 -1.30 2.04 -7.17
N SER A 166 -0.06 2.21 -7.64
CA SER A 166 0.33 3.38 -8.44
C SER A 166 -0.31 3.31 -9.83
N LYS A 167 -1.00 4.38 -10.24
CA LYS A 167 -1.65 4.49 -11.57
C LYS A 167 -0.77 5.21 -12.61
N ILE A 168 0.47 5.56 -12.24
CA ILE A 168 1.46 6.09 -13.18
C ILE A 168 1.79 4.98 -14.18
N GLU A 169 1.43 5.17 -15.44
CA GLU A 169 1.86 4.28 -16.52
C GLU A 169 3.37 4.44 -16.74
N ASP A 170 4.07 3.30 -16.84
CA ASP A 170 5.45 3.28 -17.32
C ASP A 170 5.49 3.75 -18.78
N ASP A 171 6.50 4.54 -19.12
CA ASP A 171 6.72 5.14 -20.45
C ASP A 171 6.46 4.12 -21.60
N PRO A 172 5.72 4.49 -22.66
CA PRO A 172 5.40 3.60 -23.78
C PRO A 172 6.62 2.92 -24.41
N VAL A 173 7.83 3.46 -24.26
CA VAL A 173 9.07 2.82 -24.73
C VAL A 173 9.46 1.60 -23.89
N LEU A 174 9.21 1.59 -22.57
CA LEU A 174 9.47 0.45 -21.68
C LEU A 174 8.52 -0.73 -21.93
N SER A 175 7.33 -0.46 -22.48
CA SER A 175 6.32 -1.48 -22.84
C SER A 175 6.79 -2.47 -23.94
N PHE A 176 7.80 -2.10 -24.73
CA PHE A 176 8.37 -2.96 -25.77
C PHE A 176 9.39 -3.97 -25.22
N VAL A 177 10.01 -3.68 -24.07
CA VAL A 177 11.09 -4.49 -23.48
C VAL A 177 10.58 -5.30 -22.30
N ILE A 178 9.65 -4.74 -21.52
CA ILE A 178 8.96 -5.45 -20.45
C ILE A 178 7.84 -6.25 -21.10
N LYS A 179 7.90 -7.59 -21.05
CA LYS A 179 6.71 -8.43 -21.28
C LYS A 179 5.72 -8.11 -20.16
N GLY A 180 4.97 -7.02 -20.29
CA GLY A 180 3.93 -6.62 -19.36
C GLY A 180 2.95 -7.78 -19.26
N ASP A 181 2.81 -8.33 -18.05
CA ASP A 181 1.87 -9.39 -17.77
C ASP A 181 0.46 -8.78 -17.84
N ARG A 182 -0.16 -8.85 -19.01
CA ARG A 182 -1.52 -8.31 -19.28
C ARG A 182 -2.63 -9.21 -18.72
N SER A 183 -2.28 -10.21 -17.91
CA SER A 183 -3.22 -11.17 -17.34
C SER A 183 -4.16 -10.53 -16.32
N ILE A 184 -3.72 -9.47 -15.62
CA ILE A 184 -4.50 -8.80 -14.58
C ILE A 184 -4.10 -7.32 -14.45
N ASP A 185 -5.07 -6.47 -14.12
CA ASP A 185 -4.84 -5.04 -13.87
C ASP A 185 -3.78 -4.84 -12.76
N TYR A 186 -2.85 -3.94 -13.02
CA TYR A 186 -1.77 -3.56 -12.10
C TYR A 186 -0.91 -4.74 -11.61
N ALA A 187 -0.58 -5.71 -12.49
CA ALA A 187 0.17 -6.93 -12.13
C ALA A 187 1.48 -6.66 -11.35
N GLU A 188 2.27 -5.65 -11.72
CA GLU A 188 3.50 -5.29 -11.00
C GLU A 188 3.21 -4.70 -9.61
N GLU A 189 2.19 -3.84 -9.48
CA GLU A 189 1.79 -3.29 -8.18
C GLU A 189 1.18 -4.36 -7.28
N ARG A 190 0.49 -5.38 -7.82
CA ARG A 190 0.04 -6.55 -7.02
C ARG A 190 1.21 -7.32 -6.44
N ARG A 191 2.28 -7.52 -7.23
CA ARG A 191 3.52 -8.14 -6.73
C ARG A 191 4.17 -7.28 -5.65
N LEU A 192 4.16 -5.95 -5.82
CA LEU A 192 4.68 -5.03 -4.81
C LEU A 192 3.84 -5.07 -3.53
N PHE A 193 2.51 -5.16 -3.63
CA PHE A 193 1.59 -5.29 -2.49
C PHE A 193 1.84 -6.59 -1.73
N TYR A 194 2.04 -7.70 -2.44
CA TYR A 194 2.50 -8.96 -1.85
C TYR A 194 3.85 -8.81 -1.12
N VAL A 195 4.81 -8.09 -1.71
CA VAL A 195 6.09 -7.82 -1.02
C VAL A 195 5.85 -7.07 0.28
N ALA A 196 5.02 -6.01 0.27
CA ALA A 196 4.70 -5.22 1.46
C ALA A 196 4.05 -6.06 2.57
N MET A 197 3.02 -6.85 2.26
CA MET A 197 2.38 -7.75 3.23
C MET A 197 3.34 -8.79 3.80
N THR A 198 4.24 -9.33 2.98
CA THR A 198 5.17 -10.39 3.40
C THR A 198 6.45 -9.87 4.07
N ARG A 199 6.61 -8.55 4.24
CA ARG A 199 7.74 -7.97 5.00
C ARG A 199 7.62 -8.17 6.51
N THR A 200 6.43 -8.45 7.02
CA THR A 200 6.19 -8.66 8.46
C THR A 200 6.55 -10.08 8.89
N LYS A 201 6.88 -10.27 10.17
CA LYS A 201 6.93 -11.60 10.82
C LYS A 201 5.66 -11.87 11.63
N ASN A 202 5.00 -10.80 12.08
CA ASN A 202 3.82 -10.84 12.93
C ASN A 202 2.61 -10.28 12.17
N ARG A 203 2.28 -9.00 12.38
CA ARG A 203 1.08 -8.35 11.82
C ARG A 203 1.46 -7.30 10.78
N VAL A 204 0.53 -7.05 9.86
CA VAL A 204 0.60 -5.93 8.92
C VAL A 204 -0.59 -4.99 9.17
N PHE A 205 -0.29 -3.70 9.20
CA PHE A 205 -1.25 -2.63 9.38
C PHE A 205 -1.32 -1.81 8.10
N PHE A 206 -2.51 -1.41 7.68
CA PHE A 206 -2.73 -0.54 6.53
C PHE A 206 -3.39 0.74 6.98
N ILE A 207 -2.91 1.87 6.48
CA ILE A 207 -3.51 3.19 6.70
C ILE A 207 -4.21 3.59 5.41
N ALA A 208 -5.54 3.64 5.45
CA ALA A 208 -6.40 3.91 4.29
C ALA A 208 -7.24 5.17 4.53
N PRO A 209 -7.49 5.99 3.51
CA PRO A 209 -8.44 7.08 3.64
C PRO A 209 -9.86 6.50 3.76
N GLU A 210 -10.75 7.20 4.48
CA GLU A 210 -12.18 6.87 4.47
C GLU A 210 -12.79 7.09 3.08
N GLN A 211 -12.32 8.12 2.38
CA GLN A 211 -12.75 8.46 1.02
C GLN A 211 -11.78 7.83 0.01
N ASN A 212 -12.30 7.03 -0.92
CA ASN A 212 -11.53 6.41 -2.01
C ASN A 212 -10.35 5.53 -1.53
N PRO A 213 -10.62 4.47 -0.72
CA PRO A 213 -9.60 3.52 -0.30
C PRO A 213 -9.02 2.74 -1.49
N SER A 214 -7.81 2.21 -1.32
CA SER A 214 -7.15 1.38 -2.32
C SER A 214 -8.01 0.19 -2.75
N GLU A 215 -8.05 -0.06 -4.06
CA GLU A 215 -8.74 -1.21 -4.68
C GLU A 215 -8.23 -2.54 -4.12
N PHE A 216 -6.93 -2.65 -3.79
CA PHE A 216 -6.37 -3.85 -3.19
C PHE A 216 -6.85 -4.07 -1.74
N LEU A 217 -7.08 -2.98 -0.99
CA LEU A 217 -7.58 -3.06 0.38
C LEU A 217 -9.07 -3.46 0.41
N LEU A 218 -9.87 -2.91 -0.53
CA LEU A 218 -11.25 -3.34 -0.74
C LEU A 218 -11.33 -4.82 -1.11
N GLU A 219 -10.46 -5.27 -2.02
CA GLU A 219 -10.38 -6.66 -2.46
C GLU A 219 -10.10 -7.62 -1.29
N ILE A 220 -9.05 -7.38 -0.50
CA ILE A 220 -8.72 -8.26 0.63
C ILE A 220 -9.77 -8.19 1.74
N LYS A 221 -10.42 -7.04 1.96
CA LYS A 221 -11.45 -6.90 2.99
C LYS A 221 -12.72 -7.67 2.65
N LYS A 222 -13.05 -7.75 1.36
CA LYS A 222 -14.18 -8.50 0.82
C LYS A 222 -13.92 -10.01 0.83
N ASP A 223 -12.72 -10.42 0.44
CA ASP A 223 -12.40 -11.83 0.23
C ASP A 223 -12.01 -12.56 1.51
N TYR A 224 -11.48 -11.86 2.52
CA TYR A 224 -10.94 -12.50 3.73
C TYR A 224 -11.58 -11.96 5.02
N LYS A 225 -12.12 -12.89 5.83
CA LYS A 225 -12.73 -12.56 7.13
C LYS A 225 -11.71 -12.15 8.21
N ASN A 226 -10.45 -12.55 8.04
CA ASN A 226 -9.37 -12.29 9.00
C ASN A 226 -8.73 -10.89 8.82
N VAL A 227 -9.35 -10.02 8.00
CA VAL A 227 -8.96 -8.63 7.81
C VAL A 227 -9.86 -7.75 8.68
N VAL A 228 -9.27 -7.13 9.70
CA VAL A 228 -9.99 -6.28 10.66
C VAL A 228 -9.99 -4.85 10.16
N LEU A 229 -11.17 -4.25 10.00
CA LEU A 229 -11.32 -2.82 9.71
C LEU A 229 -11.57 -2.07 11.03
N ARG A 230 -10.74 -1.07 11.30
CA ARG A 230 -10.84 -0.15 12.44
C ARG A 230 -11.20 1.24 11.90
N GLY A 231 -12.49 1.53 11.90
CA GLY A 231 -13.09 2.73 11.32
C GLY A 231 -14.05 2.39 10.19
N ASN A 232 -14.44 3.39 9.40
CA ASN A 232 -15.39 3.25 8.29
C ASN A 232 -14.77 3.83 7.02
N TRP A 233 -15.04 3.23 5.86
CA TRP A 233 -14.68 3.81 4.57
C TRP A 233 -15.86 3.74 3.60
N ASN A 234 -15.80 4.54 2.55
CA ASN A 234 -16.76 4.46 1.45
C ASN A 234 -16.22 3.50 0.39
N GLU A 235 -17.00 2.49 0.06
CA GLU A 235 -16.69 1.53 -1.00
C GLU A 235 -17.09 2.07 -2.39
N GLU A 236 -17.86 3.17 -2.43
CA GLU A 236 -18.24 3.86 -3.65
C GLU A 236 -17.09 4.72 -4.18
N ALA A 237 -16.78 4.60 -5.47
CA ALA A 237 -15.83 5.49 -6.13
C ALA A 237 -16.31 6.93 -5.97
N PRO A 238 -15.42 7.92 -5.75
CA PRO A 238 -15.83 9.30 -5.71
C PRO A 238 -16.55 9.62 -7.04
N GLU A 239 -17.77 10.14 -6.96
CA GLU A 239 -18.43 10.73 -8.12
C GLU A 239 -17.49 11.80 -8.67
N ASN A 240 -16.79 11.47 -9.75
CA ASN A 240 -16.02 12.44 -10.50
C ASN A 240 -17.05 13.36 -11.16
N ASN A 241 -17.46 14.42 -10.46
CA ASN A 241 -17.91 15.64 -11.12
C ASN A 241 -16.69 16.21 -11.84
N TYR A 242 -16.34 15.61 -12.97
CA TYR A 242 -15.72 16.37 -14.05
C TYR A 242 -16.78 17.40 -14.44
N ASP A 243 -16.62 18.62 -13.95
CA ASP A 243 -17.27 19.76 -14.55
C ASP A 243 -16.90 19.75 -16.03
N GLU A 244 -17.85 19.32 -16.86
CA GLU A 244 -17.83 19.43 -18.32
C GLU A 244 -17.88 20.90 -18.79
N LYS A 245 -17.67 21.85 -17.87
CA LYS A 245 -17.57 23.28 -18.12
C LYS A 245 -16.11 23.68 -18.09
N ASN A 246 -15.52 23.74 -19.30
CA ASN A 246 -14.30 24.45 -19.72
C ASN A 246 -13.22 23.57 -20.36
N LEU A 247 -13.59 22.71 -21.31
CA LEU A 247 -12.75 22.59 -22.51
C LEU A 247 -13.22 23.63 -23.53
N PRO A 248 -12.41 24.65 -23.89
CA PRO A 248 -12.71 25.41 -25.09
C PRO A 248 -12.69 24.46 -26.29
N ASN A 249 -13.72 24.54 -27.13
CA ASN A 249 -13.93 23.77 -28.35
C ASN A 249 -12.67 23.73 -29.24
N LEU A 250 -11.76 22.79 -28.99
CA LEU A 250 -10.63 22.46 -29.87
C LEU A 250 -10.85 21.14 -30.62
N ARG A 251 -12.13 20.76 -30.83
CA ARG A 251 -12.51 19.55 -31.58
C ARG A 251 -13.39 19.81 -32.82
N LEU A 252 -13.35 21.01 -33.40
CA LEU A 252 -13.97 21.24 -34.72
C LEU A 252 -13.09 21.93 -35.78
N SER A 253 -11.85 22.34 -35.49
CA SER A 253 -10.98 22.95 -36.51
C SER A 253 -9.99 22.01 -37.20
N PHE A 254 -9.84 20.75 -36.76
CA PHE A 254 -8.93 19.79 -37.42
C PHE A 254 -9.62 18.85 -38.43
N ALA A 255 -10.95 18.82 -38.48
CA ALA A 255 -11.70 17.94 -39.40
C ALA A 255 -12.04 18.59 -40.76
N ILE A 256 -11.78 19.88 -40.97
CA ILE A 256 -12.11 20.57 -42.24
C ILE A 256 -10.86 20.81 -43.13
N SER A 257 -9.65 20.57 -42.63
CA SER A 257 -8.41 20.84 -43.39
C SER A 257 -7.74 19.61 -44.02
N ILE A 258 -8.40 18.45 -44.07
CA ILE A 258 -7.87 17.24 -44.74
C ILE A 258 -8.72 16.82 -45.95
N GLN A 259 -9.91 17.40 -46.16
CA GLN A 259 -10.74 17.10 -47.34
C GLN A 259 -10.43 17.97 -48.59
N LYS A 260 -9.57 18.99 -48.47
CA LYS A 260 -9.23 19.90 -49.59
C LYS A 260 -7.89 19.66 -50.29
N CYS A 261 -7.14 18.62 -49.91
CA CYS A 261 -5.86 18.28 -50.56
C CYS A 261 -5.90 16.99 -51.42
N LEU A 262 -7.09 16.46 -51.75
CA LEU A 262 -7.18 15.26 -52.61
C LEU A 262 -7.90 15.44 -53.95
N TRP A 263 -8.41 16.62 -54.26
CA TRP A 263 -8.88 16.97 -55.61
C TRP A 263 -8.58 18.45 -55.87
N SER A 264 -7.35 18.73 -56.31
CA SER A 264 -7.02 19.85 -57.18
C SER A 264 -5.67 19.65 -57.84
#